data_AF-A0A961R2I3-F1
#
_entry.id   AF-A0A961R2I3-F1
#
_cell.length_a   1.000
_cell.length_b   1.000
_cell.length_c   1.000
_cell.angle_alpha   90.00
_cell.angle_beta   90.00
_cell.angle_gamma   90.00
#
_symmetry.space_group_name_H-M   'P 1'
#
loop_
_entity.id
_entity.type
_entity.pdbx_description
1 polymer ?
#
loop_
_entity_poly.entity_id
_entity_poly.type
_entity_poly.pdbx_seq_one_letter_code
_entity_poly.pdbx_strand_id
1 'polypeptide(L)'
;MSIDAPQLAPGVRAGPSDARPDVTASPTAIGGFLRSVRRLLQIVRYRATCHIFSHPGLLKAAFAVLRVVRPVTIVGRLAVVTRAADIRDVLERFDDFITGDVIEPGTPWGSFLMTIDWREQHQCERGMLESVVRPAADMAAIRAIAAGVCRSRIAALAHSGRLDVVADLAEPVMVRIFADYIGVPPLDGSPSRMARAMRNLAGIIMVNPPQGSQAWR
;
A
#
# COMPACT_ATOMS: atom_id res chain seq x y z
N MET A 1 39.38 47.29 -14.59
CA MET A 1 37.93 47.37 -14.31
C MET A 1 37.64 46.25 -13.30
N SER A 2 37.97 46.38 -12.01
CA SER A 2 37.38 47.22 -10.94
C SER A 2 35.92 46.89 -10.63
N ILE A 3 35.65 46.68 -9.32
CA ILE A 3 34.37 46.67 -8.58
C ILE A 3 33.67 45.29 -8.59
N ASP A 4 33.31 44.58 -7.50
CA ASP A 4 33.32 44.84 -6.05
C ASP A 4 33.32 43.50 -5.27
N ALA A 5 33.86 43.54 -4.04
CA ALA A 5 33.66 42.51 -3.01
C ALA A 5 32.80 43.09 -1.87
N PRO A 6 31.79 42.37 -1.35
CA PRO A 6 31.06 42.83 -0.19
C PRO A 6 31.81 42.55 1.11
N GLN A 7 32.19 43.64 1.80
CA GLN A 7 32.54 43.65 3.22
C GLN A 7 31.32 43.26 4.08
N LEU A 8 31.53 42.40 5.07
CA LEU A 8 30.68 42.32 6.27
C LEU A 8 31.54 42.18 7.52
N ALA A 9 31.09 42.88 8.57
CA ALA A 9 31.84 43.46 9.67
C ALA A 9 32.36 42.49 10.76
N PRO A 10 33.33 42.93 11.59
CA PRO A 10 33.82 42.21 12.76
C PRO A 10 32.96 42.51 14.00
N GLY A 11 32.76 41.51 14.87
CA GLY A 11 31.97 41.70 16.09
C GLY A 11 31.92 40.50 17.02
N VAL A 12 33.09 39.96 17.39
CA VAL A 12 33.18 39.01 18.51
C VAL A 12 33.29 39.82 19.81
N ARG A 13 32.30 39.71 20.70
CA ARG A 13 32.43 40.04 22.12
C ARG A 13 32.06 38.83 22.97
N ALA A 14 32.98 38.51 23.89
CA ALA A 14 32.89 37.44 24.87
C ALA A 14 32.10 37.87 26.12
N GLY A 15 31.38 36.91 26.73
CA GLY A 15 31.10 36.70 28.18
C GLY A 15 30.37 37.80 28.97
N PRO A 16 29.45 37.45 29.90
CA PRO A 16 29.77 36.64 31.08
C PRO A 16 28.80 35.45 31.30
N SER A 17 29.30 34.27 31.67
CA SER A 17 29.33 33.69 33.04
C SER A 17 27.98 33.47 33.72
N ASP A 18 27.78 32.22 34.11
CA ASP A 18 26.90 31.68 35.14
C ASP A 18 25.37 31.74 34.96
N ALA A 19 24.82 30.61 34.48
CA ALA A 19 23.86 29.82 35.25
C ALA A 19 23.57 28.51 34.50
N ARG A 20 24.22 27.41 34.90
CA ARG A 20 23.70 26.06 34.63
C ARG A 20 22.80 25.66 35.81
N PRO A 21 21.47 25.62 35.66
CA PRO A 21 20.67 24.76 36.51
C PRO A 21 20.86 23.33 36.01
N ASP A 22 21.64 22.59 36.78
CA ASP A 22 21.66 21.13 36.79
C ASP A 22 20.25 20.65 37.19
N VAL A 23 19.47 20.17 36.22
CA VAL A 23 18.23 19.43 36.47
C VAL A 23 18.30 18.17 35.63
N THR A 24 19.04 17.19 36.16
CA THR A 24 18.81 15.78 35.87
C THR A 24 17.40 15.43 36.36
N ALA A 25 16.38 15.79 35.57
CA ALA A 25 15.04 15.27 35.73
C ALA A 25 15.10 13.78 35.44
N SER A 26 15.31 12.98 36.48
CA SER A 26 15.15 11.53 36.44
C SER A 26 13.80 11.25 35.78
N PRO A 27 13.73 10.47 34.68
CA PRO A 27 12.45 10.17 34.04
C PRO A 27 11.59 9.47 35.09
N THR A 28 10.53 10.16 35.55
CA THR A 28 9.65 9.63 36.59
C THR A 28 9.16 8.25 36.15
N ALA A 29 9.34 7.25 37.00
CA ALA A 29 8.98 5.86 36.73
C ALA A 29 7.52 5.72 36.24
N ILE A 30 6.67 6.66 36.67
CA ILE A 30 5.26 6.83 36.27
C ILE A 30 5.13 7.15 34.76
N GLY A 31 5.97 8.02 34.21
CA GLY A 31 5.99 8.34 32.78
C GLY A 31 6.55 7.19 31.92
N GLY A 32 7.41 6.34 32.48
CA GLY A 32 7.84 5.08 31.87
C GLY A 32 6.71 4.02 31.85
N PHE A 33 6.02 3.87 32.97
CA PHE A 33 4.91 2.93 33.15
C PHE A 33 3.71 3.27 32.25
N LEU A 34 3.28 4.53 32.20
CA LEU A 34 2.17 4.97 31.33
C LEU A 34 2.49 4.77 29.84
N ARG A 35 3.74 5.01 29.42
CA ARG A 35 4.20 4.72 28.05
C ARG A 35 4.21 3.22 27.75
N SER A 36 4.56 2.39 28.72
CA SER A 36 4.54 0.93 28.57
C SER A 36 3.11 0.38 28.52
N VAL A 37 2.19 0.87 29.36
CA VAL A 37 0.77 0.51 29.33
C VAL A 37 0.12 0.94 28.01
N ARG A 38 0.41 2.15 27.52
CA ARG A 38 -0.06 2.63 26.21
C ARG A 38 0.47 1.77 25.05
N ARG A 39 1.74 1.35 25.09
CA ARG A 39 2.32 0.43 24.09
C ARG A 39 1.68 -0.95 24.16
N LEU A 40 1.44 -1.47 25.36
CA LEU A 40 0.77 -2.76 25.54
C LEU A 40 -0.66 -2.71 24.99
N LEU A 41 -1.42 -1.64 25.30
CA LEU A 41 -2.75 -1.40 24.72
C LEU A 41 -2.70 -1.29 23.19
N GLN A 42 -1.68 -0.64 22.62
CA GLN A 42 -1.50 -0.59 21.16
C GLN A 42 -1.21 -1.97 20.57
N ILE A 43 -0.37 -2.79 21.21
CA ILE A 43 -0.08 -4.16 20.76
C ILE A 43 -1.31 -5.05 20.87
N VAL A 44 -2.07 -4.96 21.97
CA VAL A 44 -3.31 -5.71 22.17
C VAL A 44 -4.35 -5.27 21.14
N ARG A 45 -4.52 -3.96 20.93
CA ARG A 45 -5.40 -3.41 19.89
C ARG A 45 -4.97 -3.88 18.50
N TYR A 46 -3.68 -3.82 18.18
CA TYR A 46 -3.14 -4.30 16.91
C TYR A 46 -3.43 -5.79 16.71
N ARG A 47 -3.17 -6.63 17.72
CA ARG A 47 -3.45 -8.07 17.68
C ARG A 47 -4.93 -8.37 17.55
N ALA A 48 -5.79 -7.64 18.26
CA ALA A 48 -7.25 -7.77 18.14
C ALA A 48 -7.73 -7.36 16.75
N THR A 49 -7.24 -6.23 16.22
CA THR A 49 -7.51 -5.79 14.85
C THR A 49 -7.06 -6.84 13.85
N CYS A 50 -5.80 -7.28 13.89
CA CYS A 50 -5.29 -8.34 13.02
C CYS A 50 -6.14 -9.60 13.14
N HIS A 51 -6.50 -10.03 14.35
CA HIS A 51 -7.34 -11.21 14.56
C HIS A 51 -8.72 -11.05 13.91
N ILE A 52 -9.40 -9.92 14.13
CA ILE A 52 -10.71 -9.64 13.52
C ILE A 52 -10.59 -9.61 11.98
N PHE A 53 -9.57 -8.92 11.44
CA PHE A 53 -9.34 -8.83 10.00
C PHE A 53 -8.86 -10.14 9.37
N SER A 54 -8.23 -11.03 10.13
CA SER A 54 -7.80 -12.36 9.68
C SER A 54 -8.88 -13.44 9.80
N HIS A 55 -10.04 -13.16 10.42
CA HIS A 55 -11.16 -14.10 10.51
C HIS A 55 -12.29 -13.73 9.53
N PRO A 56 -12.27 -14.24 8.29
CA PRO A 56 -13.23 -13.86 7.26
C PRO A 56 -14.68 -14.20 7.62
N GLY A 57 -14.92 -15.18 8.50
CA GLY A 57 -16.27 -15.56 8.95
C GLY A 57 -16.96 -14.47 9.77
N LEU A 58 -16.26 -13.88 10.74
CA LEU A 58 -16.81 -12.82 11.60
C LEU A 58 -17.11 -11.55 10.80
N LEU A 59 -16.18 -11.16 9.92
CA LEU A 59 -16.39 -10.05 9.00
C LEU A 59 -17.57 -10.30 8.06
N LYS A 60 -17.67 -11.50 7.48
CA LYS A 60 -18.82 -11.87 6.63
C LYS A 60 -20.14 -11.77 7.38
N ALA A 61 -20.20 -12.28 8.61
CA ALA A 61 -21.40 -12.19 9.45
C ALA A 61 -21.75 -10.74 9.78
N ALA A 62 -20.77 -9.94 10.22
CA ALA A 62 -20.96 -8.52 10.52
C ALA A 62 -21.48 -7.74 9.30
N PHE A 63 -20.87 -7.93 8.12
CA PHE A 63 -21.33 -7.30 6.89
C PHE A 63 -22.67 -7.84 6.40
N ALA A 64 -23.01 -9.12 6.66
CA ALA A 64 -24.32 -9.67 6.34
C ALA A 64 -25.42 -9.00 7.17
N VAL A 65 -25.21 -8.85 8.49
CA VAL A 65 -26.12 -8.11 9.36
C VAL A 65 -26.23 -6.64 8.92
N LEU A 66 -25.10 -6.00 8.63
CA LEU A 66 -25.06 -4.61 8.20
C LEU A 66 -25.86 -4.39 6.90
N ARG A 67 -25.74 -5.30 5.92
CA ARG A 67 -26.51 -5.25 4.66
C ARG A 67 -28.02 -5.33 4.85
N VAL A 68 -28.48 -6.05 5.87
CA VAL A 68 -29.91 -6.24 6.14
C VAL A 68 -30.48 -5.07 6.95
N VAL A 69 -29.76 -4.63 7.98
CA VAL A 69 -30.26 -3.62 8.92
C VAL A 69 -30.04 -2.20 8.41
N ARG A 70 -28.83 -1.88 7.92
CA ARG A 70 -28.45 -0.56 7.42
C ARG A 70 -27.38 -0.67 6.33
N PRO A 71 -27.77 -0.87 5.06
CA PRO A 71 -26.83 -1.12 3.97
C PRO A 71 -25.88 0.04 3.71
N VAL A 72 -26.30 1.27 4.04
CA VAL A 72 -25.48 2.48 4.10
C VAL A 72 -25.43 2.94 5.54
N THR A 73 -24.24 2.94 6.14
CA THR A 73 -24.03 3.37 7.52
C THR A 73 -22.97 4.47 7.56
N ILE A 74 -23.30 5.61 8.17
CA ILE A 74 -22.37 6.73 8.36
C ILE A 74 -21.77 6.60 9.76
N VAL A 75 -20.45 6.44 9.82
CA VAL A 75 -19.68 6.38 11.06
C VAL A 75 -18.75 7.59 11.12
N GLY A 76 -19.19 8.64 11.82
CA GLY A 76 -18.47 9.91 11.88
C GLY A 76 -18.39 10.56 10.49
N ARG A 77 -17.19 10.63 9.92
CA ARG A 77 -16.94 11.16 8.56
C ARG A 77 -16.88 10.07 7.48
N LEU A 78 -17.03 8.80 7.84
CA LEU A 78 -16.91 7.67 6.92
C LEU A 78 -18.31 7.14 6.56
N ALA A 79 -18.66 7.17 5.28
CA ALA A 79 -19.83 6.44 4.78
C ALA A 79 -19.40 5.02 4.37
N VAL A 80 -20.02 4.01 4.97
CA VAL A 80 -19.78 2.59 4.66
C VAL A 80 -20.96 2.06 3.86
N VAL A 81 -20.69 1.71 2.60
CA VAL A 81 -21.67 1.13 1.67
C VAL A 81 -21.40 -0.36 1.51
N THR A 82 -22.43 -1.19 1.70
CA THR A 82 -22.25 -2.65 1.79
C THR A 82 -23.00 -3.46 0.74
N ARG A 83 -23.97 -2.85 0.06
CA ARG A 83 -24.78 -3.48 -0.99
C ARG A 83 -24.11 -3.28 -2.36
N ALA A 84 -24.08 -4.34 -3.16
CA ALA A 84 -23.41 -4.32 -4.47
C ALA A 84 -24.01 -3.32 -5.47
N ALA A 85 -25.33 -3.07 -5.41
CA ALA A 85 -25.98 -2.07 -6.26
C ALA A 85 -25.52 -0.66 -5.89
N ASP A 86 -25.57 -0.32 -4.60
CA ASP A 86 -25.14 0.98 -4.08
C ASP A 86 -23.64 1.22 -4.31
N ILE A 87 -22.80 0.17 -4.21
CA ILE A 87 -21.37 0.28 -4.56
C ILE A 87 -21.19 0.60 -6.05
N ARG A 88 -21.97 -0.04 -6.94
CA ARG A 88 -21.91 0.26 -8.38
C ARG A 88 -22.37 1.68 -8.68
N ASP A 89 -23.46 2.14 -8.06
CA ASP A 89 -23.94 3.51 -8.21
C ASP A 89 -22.89 4.54 -7.78
N VAL A 90 -22.23 4.33 -6.64
CA VAL A 90 -21.13 5.18 -6.18
C VAL A 90 -19.95 5.15 -7.15
N LEU A 91 -19.56 3.98 -7.65
CA LEU A 91 -18.46 3.82 -8.59
C LEU A 91 -18.77 4.34 -10.00
N GLU A 92 -20.03 4.48 -10.39
CA GLU A 92 -20.44 5.05 -11.68
C GLU A 92 -20.53 6.58 -11.62
N ARG A 93 -20.76 7.16 -10.43
CA ARG A 93 -20.91 8.60 -10.18
C ARG A 93 -19.59 9.28 -9.88
N PHE A 94 -18.64 9.19 -10.82
CA PHE A 94 -17.33 9.85 -10.74
C PHE A 94 -17.42 11.39 -10.58
N ASP A 95 -18.58 11.97 -10.85
CA ASP A 95 -18.83 13.41 -10.72
C ASP A 95 -19.09 13.84 -9.28
N ASP A 96 -19.66 12.95 -8.48
CA ASP A 96 -20.04 13.20 -7.10
C ASP A 96 -19.00 12.64 -6.10
N PHE A 97 -18.23 11.62 -6.52
CA PHE A 97 -17.25 10.92 -5.69
C PHE A 97 -15.84 11.01 -6.30
N ILE A 98 -15.11 12.05 -5.88
CA ILE A 98 -13.72 12.32 -6.25
C ILE A 98 -12.79 11.43 -5.41
N THR A 99 -11.92 10.68 -6.06
CA THR A 99 -10.96 9.74 -5.43
C THR A 99 -9.62 10.42 -5.10
N GLY A 100 -9.25 11.45 -5.86
CA GLY A 100 -7.98 12.17 -5.81
C GLY A 100 -7.75 12.90 -4.49
N ASP A 101 -8.80 13.39 -3.83
CA ASP A 101 -8.67 14.09 -2.54
C ASP A 101 -8.35 13.14 -1.36
N VAL A 102 -8.60 11.84 -1.50
CA VAL A 102 -8.47 10.85 -0.42
C VAL A 102 -7.31 9.86 -0.69
N ILE A 103 -7.05 9.54 -1.96
CA ILE A 103 -5.93 8.71 -2.42
C ILE A 103 -4.84 9.61 -3.01
N GLU A 104 -4.54 10.73 -2.36
CA GLU A 104 -3.25 11.39 -2.57
C GLU A 104 -2.25 10.83 -1.55
N PRO A 105 -1.43 9.89 -2.03
CA PRO A 105 -0.09 10.28 -2.36
C PRO A 105 0.32 9.74 -3.73
N GLY A 106 0.81 10.64 -4.58
CA GLY A 106 1.68 10.24 -5.66
C GLY A 106 2.72 9.29 -5.10
N THR A 107 2.82 8.10 -5.69
CA THR A 107 3.97 7.25 -5.41
C THR A 107 5.24 8.09 -5.58
N PRO A 108 6.37 7.74 -4.97
CA PRO A 108 7.60 8.51 -5.16
C PRO A 108 8.01 8.69 -6.65
N TRP A 109 7.37 7.93 -7.55
CA TRP A 109 7.57 7.89 -9.00
C TRP A 109 6.51 8.62 -9.82
N GLY A 110 5.54 9.28 -9.17
CA GLY A 110 4.48 10.06 -9.83
C GLY A 110 3.08 9.47 -9.68
N SER A 111 2.13 10.08 -10.40
CA SER A 111 0.73 9.66 -10.41
C SER A 111 0.58 8.31 -11.10
N PHE A 112 -0.22 7.43 -10.51
CA PHE A 112 -0.56 6.12 -11.08
C PHE A 112 -1.97 6.19 -11.65
N LEU A 113 -2.30 5.43 -12.70
CA LEU A 113 -3.63 5.51 -13.35
C LEU A 113 -4.79 5.40 -12.34
N MET A 114 -4.64 4.57 -11.29
CA MET A 114 -5.67 4.42 -10.25
C MET A 114 -5.80 5.61 -9.27
N THR A 115 -4.88 6.58 -9.32
CA THR A 115 -4.85 7.78 -8.47
C THR A 115 -5.12 9.05 -9.27
N ILE A 116 -5.47 8.93 -10.56
CA ILE A 116 -5.71 10.06 -11.46
C ILE A 116 -7.22 10.22 -11.65
N ASP A 117 -7.76 11.29 -11.08
CA ASP A 117 -9.18 11.68 -11.24
C ASP A 117 -9.48 12.48 -12.50
N TRP A 118 -8.44 12.76 -13.30
CA TRP A 118 -8.52 13.60 -14.48
C TRP A 118 -9.29 12.85 -15.57
N ARG A 119 -10.61 13.08 -15.62
CA ARG A 119 -11.57 12.31 -16.45
C ARG A 119 -11.07 12.05 -17.88
N GLU A 120 -10.61 13.09 -18.57
CA GLU A 120 -10.17 12.97 -19.96
C GLU A 120 -8.84 12.21 -20.10
N GLN A 121 -7.87 12.49 -19.23
CA GLN A 121 -6.58 11.82 -19.25
C GLN A 121 -6.70 10.34 -18.82
N HIS A 122 -7.45 10.06 -17.75
CA HIS A 122 -7.72 8.71 -17.29
C HIS A 122 -8.48 7.89 -18.37
N GLN A 123 -9.48 8.48 -19.03
CA GLN A 123 -10.17 7.81 -20.15
C GLN A 123 -9.24 7.56 -21.33
N CYS A 124 -8.39 8.53 -21.69
CA CYS A 124 -7.42 8.38 -22.77
C CYS A 124 -6.39 7.28 -22.48
N GLU A 125 -5.77 7.31 -21.30
CA GLU A 125 -4.78 6.32 -20.86
C GLU A 125 -5.40 4.93 -20.72
N ARG A 126 -6.59 4.84 -20.13
CA ARG A 126 -7.33 3.57 -20.03
C ARG A 126 -7.70 3.04 -21.41
N GLY A 127 -8.22 3.88 -22.31
CA GLY A 127 -8.57 3.48 -23.67
C GLY A 127 -7.35 3.00 -24.46
N MET A 128 -6.20 3.66 -24.26
CA MET A 128 -4.93 3.23 -24.85
C MET A 128 -4.51 1.85 -24.34
N LEU A 129 -4.57 1.61 -23.03
CA LEU A 129 -4.26 0.29 -22.45
C LEU A 129 -5.24 -0.78 -22.90
N GLU A 130 -6.54 -0.49 -22.94
CA GLU A 130 -7.57 -1.42 -23.40
C GLU A 130 -7.40 -1.74 -24.90
N SER A 131 -6.91 -0.80 -25.71
CA SER A 131 -6.71 -1.00 -27.15
C SER A 131 -5.69 -2.08 -27.50
N VAL A 132 -4.74 -2.36 -26.59
CA VAL A 132 -3.72 -3.39 -26.79
C VAL A 132 -4.12 -4.75 -26.19
N VAL A 133 -5.18 -4.78 -25.39
CA VAL A 133 -5.70 -6.00 -24.76
C VAL A 133 -6.58 -6.76 -25.75
N ARG A 134 -6.36 -8.07 -25.85
CA ARG A 134 -7.17 -9.00 -26.65
C ARG A 134 -7.88 -9.97 -25.70
N PRO A 135 -9.08 -9.63 -25.18
CA PRO A 135 -9.64 -10.28 -24.00
C PRO A 135 -9.68 -11.81 -24.07
N ALA A 136 -10.13 -12.38 -25.19
CA ALA A 136 -10.24 -13.83 -25.34
C ALA A 136 -8.86 -14.52 -25.40
N ALA A 137 -7.93 -13.98 -26.19
CA ALA A 137 -6.60 -14.54 -26.38
C ALA A 137 -5.74 -14.38 -25.13
N ASP A 138 -5.78 -13.20 -24.51
CA ASP A 138 -5.00 -12.87 -23.32
C ASP A 138 -5.45 -13.69 -22.11
N MET A 139 -6.76 -13.83 -21.93
CA MET A 139 -7.30 -14.70 -20.87
C MET A 139 -6.91 -16.16 -21.08
N ALA A 140 -6.88 -16.65 -22.33
CA ALA A 140 -6.41 -18.00 -22.63
C ALA A 140 -4.92 -18.17 -22.32
N ALA A 141 -4.09 -17.20 -22.70
CA ALA A 141 -2.65 -17.20 -22.42
C ALA A 141 -2.35 -17.19 -20.92
N ILE A 142 -2.97 -16.28 -20.16
CA ILE A 142 -2.82 -16.19 -18.70
C ILE A 142 -3.26 -17.50 -18.02
N ARG A 143 -4.38 -18.08 -18.45
CA ARG A 143 -4.85 -19.38 -17.92
C ARG A 143 -3.87 -20.51 -18.21
N ALA A 144 -3.31 -20.55 -19.43
CA ALA A 144 -2.33 -21.56 -19.79
C ALA A 144 -1.06 -21.46 -18.93
N ILE A 145 -0.55 -20.24 -18.71
CA ILE A 145 0.59 -19.98 -17.82
C ILE A 145 0.27 -20.45 -16.40
N ALA A 146 -0.84 -19.99 -15.83
CA ALA A 146 -1.23 -20.33 -14.46
C ALA A 146 -1.38 -21.85 -14.28
N ALA A 147 -2.08 -22.51 -15.21
CA ALA A 147 -2.28 -23.95 -15.14
C ALA A 147 -0.97 -24.74 -15.27
N GLY A 148 -0.07 -24.30 -16.17
CA GLY A 148 1.24 -24.93 -16.35
C GLY A 148 2.11 -24.83 -15.09
N VAL A 149 2.22 -23.63 -14.52
CA VAL A 149 2.97 -23.40 -13.29
C VAL A 149 2.39 -24.20 -12.13
N CYS A 150 1.08 -24.13 -11.91
CA CYS A 150 0.43 -24.86 -10.81
C CYS A 150 0.64 -26.37 -10.93
N ARG A 151 0.44 -26.97 -12.12
CA ARG A 151 0.67 -28.41 -12.33
C ARG A 151 2.11 -28.80 -12.00
N SER A 152 3.09 -28.04 -12.48
CA SER A 152 4.50 -28.30 -12.24
C SER A 152 4.85 -28.22 -10.75
N ARG A 153 4.37 -27.19 -10.06
CA ARG A 153 4.61 -26.98 -8.63
C ARG A 153 3.96 -28.03 -7.74
N ILE A 154 2.70 -28.38 -8.02
CA ILE A 154 1.99 -29.43 -7.28
C ILE A 154 2.70 -30.77 -7.44
N ALA A 155 3.11 -31.13 -8.67
CA ALA A 155 3.85 -32.36 -8.92
C ALA A 155 5.19 -32.39 -8.17
N ALA A 156 5.94 -31.28 -8.18
CA ALA A 156 7.22 -31.18 -7.47
C ALA A 156 7.09 -31.28 -5.94
N LEU A 157 5.94 -30.87 -5.39
CA LEU A 157 5.66 -30.89 -3.95
C LEU A 157 4.80 -32.07 -3.51
N ALA A 158 4.52 -33.04 -4.40
CA ALA A 158 3.64 -34.16 -4.10
C ALA A 158 4.09 -34.97 -2.86
N HIS A 159 5.40 -35.03 -2.60
CA HIS A 159 5.98 -35.79 -1.49
C HIS A 159 6.14 -35.01 -0.18
N SER A 160 5.96 -33.68 -0.18
CA SER A 160 6.16 -32.87 1.03
C SER A 160 4.98 -32.96 2.01
N GLY A 161 3.79 -33.36 1.52
CA GLY A 161 2.55 -33.40 2.29
C GLY A 161 2.07 -32.02 2.77
N ARG A 162 2.75 -30.93 2.39
CA ARG A 162 2.45 -29.55 2.77
C ARG A 162 2.73 -28.61 1.60
N LEU A 163 1.82 -27.67 1.38
CA LEU A 163 1.90 -26.69 0.32
C LEU A 163 1.45 -25.33 0.86
N ASP A 164 2.30 -24.32 0.69
CA ASP A 164 1.95 -22.92 0.89
C ASP A 164 1.36 -22.37 -0.41
N VAL A 165 0.05 -22.15 -0.43
CA VAL A 165 -0.67 -21.69 -1.63
C VAL A 165 -0.11 -20.37 -2.17
N VAL A 166 0.42 -19.49 -1.31
CA VAL A 166 0.94 -18.19 -1.73
C VAL A 166 2.35 -18.35 -2.27
N ALA A 167 3.26 -18.91 -1.48
CA ALA A 167 4.67 -19.01 -1.83
C ALA A 167 4.93 -20.05 -2.93
N ASP A 168 4.20 -21.17 -2.92
CA ASP A 168 4.44 -22.28 -3.83
C ASP A 168 3.63 -22.20 -5.13
N LEU A 169 2.47 -21.50 -5.13
CA LEU A 169 1.60 -21.39 -6.32
C LEU A 169 1.42 -19.94 -6.79
N ALA A 170 0.85 -19.06 -5.98
CA ALA A 170 0.43 -17.73 -6.43
C ALA A 170 1.62 -16.87 -6.89
N GLU A 171 2.69 -16.82 -6.11
CA GLU A 171 3.89 -16.05 -6.43
C GLU A 171 4.58 -16.53 -7.71
N PRO A 172 4.86 -17.85 -7.89
CA PRO A 172 5.40 -18.37 -9.13
C PRO A 172 4.52 -18.08 -10.35
N VAL A 173 3.19 -18.16 -10.22
CA VAL A 173 2.26 -17.82 -11.30
C VAL A 173 2.40 -16.35 -11.69
N MET A 174 2.39 -15.44 -10.71
CA MET A 174 2.53 -14.01 -10.98
C MET A 174 3.86 -13.68 -11.63
N VAL A 175 4.98 -14.20 -11.11
CA VAL A 175 6.31 -14.00 -11.73
C VAL A 175 6.31 -14.47 -13.17
N ARG A 176 5.67 -15.61 -13.47
CA ARG A 176 5.60 -16.15 -14.82
C ARG A 176 4.70 -15.34 -15.75
N ILE A 177 3.56 -14.82 -15.27
CA ILE A 177 2.72 -13.91 -16.04
C ILE A 177 3.50 -12.64 -16.39
N PHE A 178 4.23 -12.06 -15.44
CA PHE A 178 5.06 -10.89 -15.72
C PHE A 178 6.14 -11.18 -16.76
N ALA A 179 6.82 -12.32 -16.65
CA ALA A 179 7.87 -12.69 -17.61
C ALA A 179 7.32 -13.02 -19.01
N ASP A 180 6.30 -13.88 -19.09
CA ASP A 180 5.87 -14.49 -20.36
C ASP A 180 4.76 -13.71 -21.07
N TYR A 181 3.88 -13.04 -20.32
CA TYR A 181 2.76 -12.29 -20.89
C TYR A 181 3.04 -10.79 -20.95
N ILE A 182 3.53 -10.19 -19.87
CA ILE A 182 3.87 -8.75 -19.85
C ILE A 182 5.24 -8.48 -20.49
N GLY A 183 6.14 -9.47 -20.51
CA GLY A 183 7.49 -9.33 -21.08
C GLY A 183 8.52 -8.72 -20.13
N VAL A 184 8.25 -8.72 -18.82
CA VAL A 184 9.16 -8.19 -17.78
C VAL A 184 9.92 -9.34 -17.13
N PRO A 185 11.21 -9.53 -17.45
CA PRO A 185 11.98 -10.63 -16.89
C PRO A 185 12.20 -10.47 -15.37
N PRO A 186 12.41 -11.58 -14.63
CA PRO A 186 12.72 -11.51 -13.20
C PRO A 186 13.94 -10.64 -12.90
N LEU A 187 13.86 -9.83 -11.84
CA LEU A 187 14.93 -8.93 -11.42
C LEU A 187 16.22 -9.72 -11.13
N ASP A 188 17.30 -9.34 -11.82
CA ASP A 188 18.60 -10.03 -11.79
C ASP A 188 18.49 -11.54 -12.02
N GLY A 189 17.52 -11.96 -12.85
CA GLY A 189 17.25 -13.37 -13.14
C GLY A 189 16.64 -14.16 -11.97
N SER A 190 16.23 -13.49 -10.88
CA SER A 190 15.76 -14.14 -9.65
C SER A 190 14.23 -14.03 -9.48
N PRO A 191 13.48 -15.14 -9.61
CA PRO A 191 12.04 -15.17 -9.38
C PRO A 191 11.64 -14.73 -7.98
N SER A 192 12.40 -15.11 -6.95
CA SER A 192 12.11 -14.77 -5.55
C SER A 192 12.31 -13.29 -5.25
N ARG A 193 13.31 -12.66 -5.89
CA ARG A 193 13.49 -11.20 -5.81
C ARG A 193 12.37 -10.45 -6.52
N MET A 194 11.94 -10.93 -7.69
CA MET A 194 10.79 -10.37 -8.39
C MET A 194 9.52 -10.46 -7.54
N ALA A 195 9.21 -11.64 -6.97
CA ALA A 195 8.05 -11.82 -6.09
C ALA A 195 8.06 -10.86 -4.89
N ARG A 196 9.23 -10.68 -4.25
CA ARG A 196 9.40 -9.74 -3.14
C ARG A 196 9.23 -8.28 -3.58
N ALA A 197 9.82 -7.91 -4.71
CA ALA A 197 9.69 -6.57 -5.26
C ALA A 197 8.23 -6.23 -5.59
N MET A 198 7.50 -7.14 -6.24
CA MET A 198 6.07 -6.96 -6.52
C MET A 198 5.24 -6.80 -5.24
N ARG A 199 5.52 -7.61 -4.21
CA ARG A 199 4.81 -7.51 -2.92
C ARG A 199 5.08 -6.17 -2.24
N ASN A 200 6.33 -5.72 -2.23
CA ASN A 200 6.71 -4.42 -1.67
C ASN A 200 6.08 -3.27 -2.45
N LEU A 201 6.11 -3.34 -3.79
CA LEU A 201 5.50 -2.35 -4.66
C LEU A 201 3.99 -2.25 -4.43
N ALA A 202 3.29 -3.38 -4.35
CA ALA A 202 1.87 -3.40 -4.01
C ALA A 202 1.60 -2.74 -2.65
N GLY A 203 2.46 -2.98 -1.66
CA GLY A 203 2.39 -2.30 -0.36
C GLY A 203 2.58 -0.79 -0.46
N ILE A 204 3.54 -0.32 -1.26
CA ILE A 204 3.84 1.11 -1.46
C ILE A 204 2.71 1.80 -2.24
N ILE A 205 2.13 1.15 -3.23
CA ILE A 205 1.00 1.70 -4.02
C ILE A 205 -0.25 1.83 -3.13
N MET A 206 -0.49 0.87 -2.23
CA MET A 206 -1.70 0.81 -1.42
C MET A 206 -1.62 1.57 -0.09
N VAL A 207 -0.43 1.99 0.33
CA VAL A 207 -0.21 2.63 1.63
C VAL A 207 0.62 3.90 1.44
N ASN A 208 0.15 5.00 2.02
CA ASN A 208 0.86 6.28 1.96
C ASN A 208 2.32 6.10 2.41
N PRO A 209 3.30 6.55 1.61
CA PRO A 209 4.70 6.44 2.01
C PRO A 209 4.93 7.21 3.32
N PRO A 210 5.83 6.74 4.20
CA PRO A 210 6.19 7.48 5.40
C PRO A 210 6.58 8.91 5.07
N GLN A 211 6.13 9.88 5.88
CA GLN A 211 6.49 11.30 5.71
C GLN A 211 8.02 11.44 5.67
N GLY A 212 8.54 12.03 4.58
CA GLY A 212 9.97 12.21 4.36
C GLY A 212 10.66 11.12 3.51
N SER A 213 9.92 10.18 2.92
CA SER A 213 10.48 9.24 1.94
C SER A 213 11.01 10.00 0.71
N GLN A 214 12.27 9.77 0.34
CA GLN A 214 12.85 10.35 -0.87
C GLN A 214 12.44 9.54 -2.10
N ALA A 215 12.29 10.22 -3.24
CA ALA A 215 12.15 9.57 -4.53
C ALA A 215 13.39 8.70 -4.81
N TRP A 216 13.16 7.46 -5.25
CA TRP A 216 14.24 6.55 -5.61
C TRP A 216 14.96 7.12 -6.83
N ARG A 217 16.25 7.48 -6.69
CA ARG A 217 17.12 7.90 -7.79
C ARG A 217 17.80 6.71 -8.45
#